data_AF-A0A7S4CPN2-F1
#
_entry.id   AF-A0A7S4CPN2-F1
#
_cell.length_a   1.000
_cell.length_b   1.000
_cell.length_c   1.000
_cell.angle_alpha   90.00
_cell.angle_beta   90.00
_cell.angle_gamma   90.00
#
_symmetry.space_group_name_H-M   'P 1'
#
loop_
_entity.id
_entity.type
_entity.pdbx_description
1 polymer ?
#
loop_
_entity_poly.entity_id
_entity_poly.type
_entity_poly.pdbx_seq_one_letter_code
_entity_poly.pdbx_strand_id
1 'polypeptide(L)'
;ASAPLVKGMIIHSANPMHGRGHGEQLTDNVPDKSQGFGLMQIDRVLRFHDSDFRLYVLNNATLQHHGLWAKCFSVASGLRLKATLTWIDAMTAVGAQRSI
;
A
#
# COMPACT_ATOMS: atom_id res chain seq x y z
N ALA A 1 13.75 -2.57 10.38
CA ALA A 1 12.76 -2.19 9.34
C ALA A 1 11.39 -2.05 10.02
N SER A 2 10.55 -1.07 9.67
CA SER A 2 9.21 -0.96 10.27
C SER A 2 8.22 -1.87 9.54
N ALA A 3 7.39 -2.61 10.28
CA ALA A 3 6.38 -3.51 9.69
C ALA A 3 5.37 -2.79 8.76
N PRO A 4 4.89 -1.56 9.08
CA PRO A 4 4.05 -0.80 8.17
C PRO A 4 4.73 -0.52 6.85
N LEU A 5 6.01 -0.12 6.88
CA LEU A 5 6.73 0.18 5.66
C LEU A 5 6.84 -1.05 4.75
N VAL A 6 7.18 -2.22 5.30
CA VAL A 6 7.25 -3.46 4.52
C VAL A 6 5.89 -3.80 3.91
N LYS A 7 4.80 -3.72 4.70
CA LYS A 7 3.44 -3.94 4.21
C LYS A 7 3.05 -2.92 3.12
N GLY A 8 3.39 -1.65 3.33
CA GLY A 8 3.14 -0.56 2.40
C GLY A 8 3.86 -0.78 1.08
N MET A 9 5.13 -1.21 1.11
CA MET A 9 5.86 -1.58 -0.09
C MET A 9 5.18 -2.74 -0.82
N ILE A 10 4.85 -3.83 -0.14
CA ILE A 10 4.17 -4.98 -0.77
C ILE A 10 2.88 -4.55 -1.48
N ILE A 11 2.01 -3.80 -0.81
CA ILE A 11 0.75 -3.27 -1.39
C ILE A 11 1.05 -2.30 -2.56
N HIS A 12 2.04 -1.43 -2.39
CA HIS A 12 2.42 -0.46 -3.42
C HIS A 12 2.93 -1.13 -4.69
N SER A 13 3.63 -2.25 -4.56
CA SER A 13 4.13 -3.05 -5.68
C SER A 13 3.03 -3.76 -6.47
N ALA A 14 1.86 -3.97 -5.84
CA ALA A 14 0.87 -4.88 -6.37
C ALA A 14 0.21 -4.37 -7.67
N ASN A 15 0.00 -5.29 -8.60
CA ASN A 15 -0.79 -5.10 -9.81
C ASN A 15 -2.13 -5.83 -9.70
N PRO A 16 -3.22 -5.29 -10.26
CA PRO A 16 -4.44 -6.06 -10.42
C PRO A 16 -4.16 -7.38 -11.12
N MET A 17 -4.81 -8.43 -10.64
CA MET A 17 -4.77 -9.74 -11.27
C MET A 17 -5.84 -9.81 -12.36
N HIS A 18 -5.60 -10.60 -13.40
CA HIS A 18 -6.57 -10.81 -14.47
C HIS A 18 -6.96 -12.30 -14.55
N GLY A 19 -8.15 -12.57 -15.07
CA GLY A 19 -8.69 -13.93 -15.17
C GLY A 19 -9.76 -14.19 -14.12
N ARG A 20 -9.74 -15.37 -13.49
CA ARG A 20 -10.71 -15.77 -12.46
C ARG A 20 -10.03 -16.01 -11.13
N GLY A 21 -10.54 -15.38 -10.07
CA GLY A 21 -10.13 -15.62 -8.68
C GLY A 21 -11.35 -16.01 -7.86
N HIS A 22 -11.28 -17.12 -7.12
CA HIS A 22 -12.40 -17.64 -6.31
C HIS A 22 -13.76 -17.76 -7.05
N GLY A 23 -13.73 -18.00 -8.36
CA GLY A 23 -14.93 -18.11 -9.19
C GLY A 23 -15.49 -16.77 -9.71
N GLU A 24 -14.90 -15.64 -9.31
CA GLU A 24 -15.27 -14.31 -9.77
C GLU A 24 -14.30 -13.81 -10.84
N GLN A 25 -14.79 -12.96 -11.76
CA GLN A 25 -13.95 -12.31 -12.76
C GLN A 25 -13.11 -11.23 -12.07
N LEU A 26 -11.79 -11.37 -12.16
CA LEU A 26 -10.87 -10.37 -11.63
C LEU A 26 -10.91 -9.12 -12.50
N THR A 27 -10.94 -7.96 -11.85
CA THR A 27 -11.01 -6.65 -12.51
C THR A 27 -9.81 -5.80 -12.13
N ASP A 28 -9.59 -4.72 -12.88
CA ASP A 28 -8.52 -3.76 -12.59
C ASP A 28 -8.82 -2.89 -11.35
N ASN A 29 -10.05 -3.00 -10.81
CA ASN A 29 -10.48 -2.28 -9.63
C ASN A 29 -9.99 -3.01 -8.38
N VAL A 30 -8.86 -2.53 -7.85
CA VAL A 30 -8.36 -2.90 -6.51
C VAL A 30 -8.59 -1.74 -5.54
N PRO A 31 -8.83 -2.01 -4.23
CA PRO A 31 -8.88 -3.33 -3.61
C PRO A 31 -10.18 -4.10 -3.89
N ASP A 32 -10.08 -5.43 -3.94
CA ASP A 32 -11.22 -6.33 -4.13
C ASP A 32 -11.14 -7.56 -3.21
N LYS A 33 -12.27 -8.20 -2.90
CA LYS A 33 -12.33 -9.34 -1.98
C LYS A 33 -11.58 -10.58 -2.50
N SER A 34 -11.56 -10.79 -3.82
CA SER A 34 -10.97 -11.99 -4.43
C SER A 34 -9.46 -11.85 -4.66
N GLN A 35 -8.93 -10.63 -4.71
CA GLN A 35 -7.52 -10.35 -5.04
C GLN A 35 -6.81 -9.41 -4.06
N GLY A 36 -7.49 -8.88 -3.04
CA GLY A 36 -6.94 -7.87 -2.15
C GLY A 36 -6.48 -6.64 -2.94
N PHE A 37 -5.20 -6.27 -2.77
CA PHE A 37 -4.59 -5.17 -3.53
C PHE A 37 -3.95 -5.63 -4.86
N GLY A 38 -4.10 -6.90 -5.21
CA GLY A 38 -3.51 -7.53 -6.39
C GLY A 38 -2.26 -8.36 -6.06
N LEU A 39 -1.55 -8.78 -7.10
CA LEU A 39 -0.35 -9.61 -7.01
C LEU A 39 0.90 -8.74 -6.77
N MET A 40 1.65 -9.04 -5.71
CA MET A 40 2.93 -8.39 -5.40
C MET A 40 3.93 -8.54 -6.55
N GLN A 41 4.64 -7.46 -6.88
CA GLN A 41 5.69 -7.41 -7.89
C GLN A 41 6.96 -6.86 -7.25
N ILE A 42 7.79 -7.73 -6.67
CA ILE A 42 8.90 -7.31 -5.80
C ILE A 42 9.94 -6.43 -6.51
N ASP A 43 10.10 -6.62 -7.81
CA ASP A 43 10.91 -5.82 -8.71
C ASP A 43 10.49 -4.34 -8.77
N ARG A 44 9.23 -4.03 -8.48
CA ARG A 44 8.69 -2.66 -8.47
C ARG A 44 8.88 -1.90 -7.17
N VAL A 45 9.39 -2.54 -6.14
CA VAL A 45 9.69 -1.91 -4.83
C VAL A 45 11.16 -1.96 -4.47
N LEU A 46 11.94 -2.77 -5.17
CA LEU A 46 13.38 -2.73 -5.12
C LEU A 46 13.85 -1.62 -6.06
N ARG A 47 14.42 -0.57 -5.50
CA ARG A 47 15.01 0.52 -6.28
C ARG A 47 16.31 0.00 -6.90
N PHE A 48 16.26 -0.40 -8.16
CA PHE A 48 17.48 -0.64 -8.95
C PHE A 48 18.12 0.69 -9.31
N HIS A 49 19.46 0.74 -9.32
CA HIS A 49 20.25 1.95 -9.57
C HIS A 49 19.85 2.66 -10.87
N ASP A 50 19.36 1.91 -11.86
CA ASP A 50 19.04 2.40 -13.21
C ASP A 50 17.54 2.61 -13.46
N SER A 51 16.72 2.75 -12.42
CA SER A 51 15.27 2.94 -12.56
C SER A 51 14.85 4.40 -12.44
N ASP A 52 14.00 4.85 -13.37
CA ASP A 52 13.26 6.13 -13.29
C ASP A 52 12.20 6.15 -12.17
N PHE A 53 11.97 5.00 -11.52
CA PHE A 53 11.04 4.87 -10.41
C PHE A 53 11.53 5.65 -9.18
N ARG A 54 10.72 6.63 -8.75
CA ARG A 54 10.97 7.39 -7.52
C ARG A 54 10.05 6.90 -6.40
N LEU A 55 10.59 6.06 -5.51
CA LEU A 55 9.92 5.68 -4.27
C LEU A 55 10.17 6.73 -3.20
N TYR A 56 9.12 7.39 -2.74
CA TYR A 56 9.17 8.27 -1.58
C TYR A 56 8.69 7.51 -0.35
N VAL A 57 9.64 7.15 0.52
CA VAL A 57 9.34 6.52 1.80
C VAL A 57 9.29 7.60 2.88
N LEU A 58 8.17 7.69 3.60
CA LEU A 58 8.12 8.33 4.89
C LEU A 58 7.85 7.27 5.95
N ASN A 59 8.84 7.03 6.79
CA ASN A 59 8.76 6.11 7.91
C ASN A 59 8.96 6.96 9.17
N ASN A 60 7.93 7.05 10.02
CA ASN A 60 7.90 7.76 11.32
C ASN A 60 7.27 9.18 11.35
N ALA A 61 6.06 9.34 10.83
CA ALA A 61 5.19 10.43 11.31
C ALA A 61 4.24 9.88 12.36
N THR A 62 4.45 10.24 13.63
CA THR A 62 3.45 10.01 14.68
C THR A 62 2.46 11.15 14.63
N LEU A 63 1.19 10.83 14.41
CA LEU A 63 0.09 11.78 14.48
C LEU A 63 -0.60 11.64 15.83
N GLN A 64 -0.86 12.77 16.49
CA GLN A 64 -1.77 12.82 17.63
C GLN A 64 -3.22 12.66 17.15
N HIS A 65 -4.14 12.37 18.07
CA HIS A 65 -5.57 12.35 17.75
C HIS A 65 -6.00 13.71 17.18
N HIS A 66 -6.72 13.70 16.06
CA HIS A 66 -7.04 14.89 15.24
C HIS A 66 -5.84 15.65 14.64
N GLY A 67 -4.63 15.10 14.70
CA GLY A 67 -3.46 15.66 14.03
C GLY A 67 -3.58 15.57 12.50
N LEU A 68 -3.02 16.56 11.81
CA LEU A 68 -2.92 16.59 10.35
C LEU A 68 -1.45 16.52 9.94
N TRP A 69 -1.16 15.71 8.93
CA TRP A 69 0.10 15.76 8.20
C TRP A 69 -0.18 15.92 6.71
N ALA A 70 0.53 16.84 6.07
CA ALA A 70 0.39 17.13 4.66
C ALA A 70 1.77 17.17 3.99
N LYS A 71 1.85 16.64 2.77
CA LYS A 71 3.05 16.70 1.93
C LYS A 71 2.64 16.76 0.46
N CYS A 72 3.30 17.60 -0.29
CA CYS A 72 3.10 17.73 -1.73
C CYS A 72 4.17 16.92 -2.49
N PHE A 73 3.76 16.30 -3.59
CA PHE A 73 4.64 15.62 -4.53
C PHE A 73 4.43 16.21 -5.92
N SER A 74 5.53 16.49 -6.63
CA SER A 74 5.47 16.90 -8.03
C SER A 74 5.54 15.67 -8.92
N VAL A 75 4.54 15.52 -9.80
CA VAL A 75 4.42 14.38 -10.72
C VAL A 75 4.46 14.93 -12.14
N ALA A 76 5.29 14.32 -12.99
CA ALA A 76 5.33 14.69 -14.40
C ALA A 76 4.02 14.30 -15.10
N SER A 77 3.61 15.10 -16.09
CA SER A 77 2.40 14.81 -16.88
C SER A 77 2.52 13.45 -17.58
N GLY A 78 1.40 12.74 -17.71
CA GLY A 78 1.31 11.43 -18.36
C GLY A 78 1.76 10.24 -17.50
N LEU A 79 2.30 10.47 -16.30
CA LEU A 79 2.68 9.40 -15.39
C LEU A 79 1.53 9.02 -14.44
N ARG A 80 1.41 7.72 -14.13
CA ARG A 80 0.48 7.23 -13.11
C ARG A 80 1.05 7.49 -11.72
N LEU A 81 0.30 8.17 -10.87
CA LEU A 81 0.61 8.33 -9.45
C LEU A 81 -0.08 7.22 -8.65
N LYS A 82 0.69 6.49 -7.85
CA LYS A 82 0.17 5.61 -6.79
C LYS A 82 0.65 6.16 -5.46
N ALA A 83 -0.23 6.19 -4.46
CA ALA A 83 0.11 6.54 -3.08
C ALA A 83 -0.37 5.41 -2.16
N THR A 84 0.44 5.02 -1.18
CA THR A 84 0.11 3.96 -0.24
C THR A 84 0.44 4.43 1.17
N LEU A 85 -0.57 4.49 2.02
CA LEU A 85 -0.44 4.84 3.43
C LEU A 85 -0.63 3.58 4.27
N THR A 86 0.28 3.35 5.21
CA THR A 86 0.23 2.22 6.14
C THR A 86 0.66 2.68 7.52
N TRP A 87 -0.09 2.26 8.53
CA TRP A 87 0.19 2.52 9.93
C TRP A 87 0.00 1.23 10.75
N ILE A 88 0.53 1.22 11.98
CA ILE A 88 0.15 0.24 13.00
C ILE A 88 -0.99 0.88 13.77
N ASP A 89 -2.13 0.21 13.80
CA ASP A 89 -3.24 0.65 14.63
C ASP A 89 -3.03 0.23 16.10
N ALA A 90 -3.68 0.94 17.03
CA ALA A 90 -3.71 0.50 18.42
C ALA A 90 -4.42 -0.86 18.51
N MET A 91 -3.99 -1.74 19.44
CA MET A 91 -4.59 -3.08 19.59
C MET A 91 -6.09 -3.04 19.89
N THR A 92 -6.62 -1.92 20.39
CA THR A 92 -8.03 -1.70 20.70
C THR A 92 -8.89 -1.33 19.50
N ALA A 93 -8.30 -1.02 18.33
CA ALA A 93 -9.03 -0.52 17.16
C ALA A 93 -9.69 -1.63 16.32
N VAL A 94 -9.15 -2.85 16.38
CA VAL A 94 -9.82 -4.04 15.83
C VAL A 94 -10.47 -4.73 17.02
N GLY A 95 -11.77 -4.99 16.98
CA GLY A 95 -12.59 -5.51 18.08
C GLY A 95 -12.20 -6.90 18.63
N ALA A 96 -10.94 -7.08 19.02
CA ALA A 96 -10.40 -8.22 19.72
C ALA A 96 -10.81 -8.15 21.19
N GLN A 97 -12.12 -8.12 21.46
CA GLN A 97 -12.64 -8.79 22.64
C GLN A 97 -12.40 -10.28 22.40
N ARG A 98 -11.23 -10.77 22.80
CA ARG A 98 -11.08 -12.19 23.08
C ARG A 98 -11.93 -12.47 24.30
N SER A 99 -13.12 -13.00 24.09
CA SER A 99 -13.90 -13.68 25.12
C SER A 99 -12.99 -14.75 25.73
N ILE A 100 -12.67 -14.60 27.01
CA ILE A 100 -12.13 -15.68 27.86
C ILE A 100 -13.33 -16.32 28.53
#